data_AF-A0A8J4FF34-F1
#
_entry.id   AF-A0A8J4FF34-F1
#
_cell.length_a   1.000
_cell.length_b   1.000
_cell.length_c   1.000
_cell.angle_alpha   90.00
_cell.angle_beta   90.00
_cell.angle_gamma   90.00
#
_symmetry.space_group_name_H-M   'P 1'
#
loop_
_entity.id
_entity.type
_entity.pdbx_description
1 polymer ?
#
loop_
_entity_poly.entity_id
_entity_poly.type
_entity_poly.pdbx_seq_one_letter_code
_entity_poly.pdbx_strand_id
1 'polypeptide(L)'
;MSQNAREVSSGQVLNTISNLVEREKSMLMNLDTVVSSIMTAADYLAILKDSDQVGTYKELVVNLGKLTHEVRTNQAVLQDLAGTYQASLEDTDFRALLDKLLKERLQQHPYRPQDDQRLKEFQDVVAGAGSQAFGDEDNLGDEDLLIEDTRGWVNAKCPLSMKEVLDLENPVKDSLGYVYERSSIMEYLRGHPHGLKHPCAGVNHNIKEAELKPAEDVIRAKRRQRLQQAMGDGKEGTNGDGNDDNVVDV
;
A
#
# COMPACT_ATOMS: atom_id res chain seq x y z
N MET A 1 23.81 50.17 -4.28
CA MET A 1 23.39 49.33 -5.43
C MET A 1 23.83 47.87 -5.32
N SER A 2 24.99 47.55 -4.72
CA SER A 2 25.49 46.17 -4.63
C SER A 2 24.73 45.25 -3.64
N GLN A 3 24.13 45.80 -2.57
CA GLN A 3 23.33 45.02 -1.59
C GLN A 3 22.01 44.50 -2.18
N ASN A 4 21.24 45.35 -2.87
CA ASN A 4 19.98 44.92 -3.53
C ASN A 4 20.18 43.83 -4.58
N ALA A 5 21.32 43.82 -5.30
CA ALA A 5 21.61 42.79 -6.29
C ALA A 5 21.88 41.41 -5.65
N ARG A 6 22.51 41.37 -4.47
CA ARG A 6 22.76 40.13 -3.72
C ARG A 6 21.48 39.54 -3.13
N GLU A 7 20.60 40.38 -2.60
CA GLU A 7 19.31 39.95 -2.07
C GLU A 7 18.40 39.38 -3.17
N VAL A 8 18.36 40.02 -4.35
CA VAL A 8 17.58 39.54 -5.50
C VAL A 8 18.14 38.23 -6.07
N SER A 9 19.48 38.11 -6.20
CA SER A 9 20.14 36.87 -6.64
C SER A 9 19.93 35.72 -5.65
N SER A 10 20.03 36.00 -4.34
CA SER A 10 19.77 35.02 -3.29
C SER A 10 18.32 34.53 -3.31
N GLY A 11 17.36 35.44 -3.48
CA GLY A 11 15.95 35.07 -3.58
C GLY A 11 15.63 34.19 -4.79
N GLN A 12 16.27 34.44 -5.94
CA GLN A 12 16.10 33.61 -7.13
C GLN A 12 16.60 32.19 -6.91
N VAL A 13 17.79 32.02 -6.32
CA VAL A 13 18.36 30.70 -6.01
C VAL A 13 17.50 29.94 -4.98
N LEU A 14 17.03 30.62 -3.93
CA LEU A 14 16.16 29.98 -2.94
C LEU A 14 14.82 29.55 -3.53
N ASN A 15 14.26 30.34 -4.46
CA ASN A 15 13.05 29.97 -5.19
C ASN A 15 13.26 28.75 -6.10
N THR A 16 14.40 28.67 -6.80
CA THR A 16 14.70 27.49 -7.64
C THR A 16 14.90 26.24 -6.79
N ILE A 17 15.61 26.33 -5.66
CA ILE A 17 15.75 25.20 -4.72
C ILE A 17 14.38 24.76 -4.19
N SER A 18 13.51 25.70 -3.82
CA SER A 18 12.15 25.38 -3.34
C SER A 18 11.33 24.65 -4.41
N ASN A 19 11.39 25.08 -5.67
CA ASN A 19 10.73 24.40 -6.78
C ASN A 19 11.28 22.99 -7.02
N LEU A 20 12.59 22.78 -6.86
CA LEU A 20 13.21 21.46 -6.96
C LEU A 20 12.74 20.52 -5.85
N VAL A 21 12.67 21.02 -4.61
CA VAL A 21 12.17 20.26 -3.46
C VAL A 21 10.72 19.81 -3.65
N GLU A 22 9.86 20.67 -4.19
CA GLU A 22 8.46 20.31 -4.51
C GLU A 22 8.38 19.29 -5.65
N ARG A 23 9.24 19.42 -6.68
CA ARG A 23 9.32 18.42 -7.75
C ARG A 23 9.74 17.05 -7.23
N GLU A 24 10.71 16.98 -6.32
CA GLU A 24 11.13 15.73 -5.69
C GLU A 24 10.05 15.13 -4.80
N LYS A 25 9.30 15.96 -4.07
CA LYS A 25 8.13 15.51 -3.30
C LYS A 25 7.08 14.85 -4.20
N SER A 26 6.78 15.45 -5.35
CA SER A 26 5.87 14.85 -6.34
C SER A 26 6.43 13.53 -6.90
N MET A 27 7.74 13.47 -7.16
CA MET A 27 8.40 12.23 -7.60
C MET A 27 8.28 11.11 -6.56
N LEU A 28 8.45 11.41 -5.28
CA LEU A 28 8.29 10.46 -4.19
C LEU A 28 6.85 9.89 -4.13
N MET A 29 5.83 10.74 -4.29
CA MET A 29 4.43 10.28 -4.34
C MET A 29 4.18 9.33 -5.54
N ASN A 30 4.79 9.63 -6.69
CA ASN A 30 4.69 8.76 -7.85
C ASN A 30 5.39 7.42 -7.62
N LEU A 31 6.56 7.41 -6.97
CA LEU A 31 7.27 6.17 -6.62
C LEU A 31 6.44 5.30 -5.65
N ASP A 32 5.80 5.90 -4.65
CA ASP A 32 4.92 5.16 -3.74
C ASP A 32 3.72 4.55 -4.49
N THR A 33 3.16 5.25 -5.49
CA THR A 33 2.10 4.71 -6.37
C THR A 33 2.58 3.51 -7.19
N VAL A 34 3.80 3.57 -7.71
CA VAL A 34 4.42 2.45 -8.44
C VAL A 34 4.61 1.25 -7.52
N VAL A 35 5.07 1.46 -6.28
CA VAL A 35 5.22 0.39 -5.29
C VAL A 35 3.87 -0.28 -4.99
N SER A 36 2.81 0.49 -4.77
CA SER A 36 1.46 -0.06 -4.55
C SER A 36 0.96 -0.90 -5.73
N SER A 37 1.29 -0.48 -6.96
CA SER A 37 0.96 -1.21 -8.19
C SER A 37 1.74 -2.52 -8.30
N ILE A 38 3.02 -2.51 -7.92
CA ILE A 38 3.87 -3.70 -7.85
C ILE A 38 3.36 -4.67 -6.78
N MET A 39 2.98 -4.20 -5.60
CA MET A 39 2.39 -5.05 -4.55
C MET A 39 1.10 -5.73 -5.04
N THR A 40 0.28 -4.99 -5.79
CA THR A 40 -0.92 -5.53 -6.43
C THR A 40 -0.59 -6.63 -7.44
N ALA A 41 0.39 -6.40 -8.33
CA ALA A 41 0.82 -7.40 -9.30
C ALA A 41 1.41 -8.65 -8.63
N ALA A 42 2.24 -8.47 -7.60
CA ALA A 42 2.84 -9.56 -6.86
C ALA A 42 1.82 -10.44 -6.13
N ASP A 43 0.72 -9.85 -5.63
CA ASP A 43 -0.39 -10.59 -5.06
C ASP A 43 -1.04 -11.52 -6.10
N TYR A 44 -1.27 -11.03 -7.33
CA TYR A 44 -1.78 -11.88 -8.42
C TYR A 44 -0.82 -13.02 -8.77
N LEU A 45 0.46 -12.71 -8.95
CA LEU A 45 1.47 -13.70 -9.30
C LEU A 45 1.65 -14.77 -8.22
N ALA A 46 1.55 -14.38 -6.95
CA ALA A 46 1.62 -15.31 -5.83
C ALA A 46 0.42 -16.27 -5.81
N ILE A 47 -0.80 -15.80 -6.12
CA ILE A 47 -1.98 -16.67 -6.27
C ILE A 47 -1.80 -17.63 -7.46
N LEU A 48 -1.24 -17.14 -8.57
CA LEU A 48 -0.95 -17.92 -9.77
C LEU A 48 0.26 -18.88 -9.61
N LYS A 49 0.96 -18.84 -8.47
CA LYS A 49 2.16 -19.64 -8.16
C LYS A 49 3.32 -19.42 -9.12
N ASP A 50 3.43 -18.23 -9.73
CA ASP A 50 4.56 -17.85 -10.58
C ASP A 50 5.71 -17.30 -9.71
N SER A 51 6.52 -18.20 -9.15
CA SER A 51 7.62 -17.86 -8.24
C SER A 51 8.71 -17.02 -8.91
N ASP A 52 8.93 -17.21 -10.21
CA ASP A 52 10.00 -16.56 -10.95
C ASP A 52 9.68 -15.08 -11.17
N GLN A 53 8.44 -14.77 -11.55
CA GLN A 53 8.02 -13.37 -11.62
C GLN A 53 7.94 -12.72 -10.24
N VAL A 54 7.49 -13.42 -9.20
CA VAL A 54 7.51 -12.87 -7.83
C VAL A 54 8.93 -12.46 -7.41
N GLY A 55 9.95 -13.26 -7.76
CA GLY A 55 11.36 -12.91 -7.57
C GLY A 55 11.75 -11.63 -8.30
N THR A 56 11.34 -11.48 -9.56
CA THR A 56 11.58 -10.27 -10.36
C THR A 56 10.95 -9.03 -9.73
N TYR A 57 9.71 -9.14 -9.26
CA TYR A 57 9.02 -8.03 -8.59
C TYR A 57 9.64 -7.67 -7.24
N LYS A 58 10.20 -8.65 -6.51
CA LYS A 58 10.97 -8.40 -5.29
C LYS A 58 12.20 -7.54 -5.59
N GLU A 59 12.95 -7.84 -6.65
CA GLU A 59 14.10 -7.04 -7.06
C GLU A 59 13.69 -5.62 -7.48
N LEU A 60 12.55 -5.47 -8.18
CA LEU A 60 11.99 -4.17 -8.52
C LEU A 60 11.68 -3.33 -7.27
N VAL A 61 11.08 -3.92 -6.23
CA VAL A 61 10.83 -3.23 -4.95
C VAL A 61 12.13 -2.78 -4.28
N VAL A 62 13.16 -3.61 -4.27
CA VAL A 62 14.48 -3.25 -3.71
C VAL A 62 15.09 -2.07 -4.49
N ASN A 63 15.04 -2.10 -5.81
CA ASN A 63 15.57 -1.03 -6.66
C ASN A 63 14.80 0.28 -6.48
N LEU A 64 13.47 0.23 -6.38
CA LEU A 64 12.63 1.40 -6.09
C LEU A 64 12.87 1.94 -4.67
N GLY A 65 13.12 1.06 -3.70
CA GLY A 65 13.48 1.44 -2.34
C GLY A 65 14.80 2.22 -2.32
N LYS A 66 15.82 1.73 -3.04
CA LYS A 66 17.10 2.43 -3.23
C LYS A 66 16.91 3.80 -3.91
N LEU A 67 16.17 3.86 -5.01
CA LEU A 67 15.90 5.12 -5.72
C LEU A 67 15.16 6.12 -4.81
N THR A 68 14.16 5.65 -4.06
CA THR A 68 13.43 6.48 -3.09
C THR A 68 14.38 7.04 -2.03
N HIS A 69 15.29 6.22 -1.51
CA HIS A 69 16.30 6.65 -0.53
C HIS A 69 17.22 7.73 -1.11
N GLU A 70 17.68 7.56 -2.35
CA GLU A 70 18.50 8.55 -3.05
C GLU A 70 17.76 9.88 -3.24
N VAL A 71 16.50 9.85 -3.71
CA VAL A 71 15.67 11.05 -3.89
C VAL A 71 15.38 11.75 -2.55
N ARG A 72 15.05 11.01 -1.49
CA ARG A 72 14.85 11.60 -0.15
C ARG A 72 16.13 12.23 0.39
N THR A 73 17.27 11.60 0.14
CA THR A 73 18.57 12.13 0.54
C THR A 73 18.87 13.43 -0.21
N ASN A 74 18.62 13.47 -1.52
CA ASN A 74 18.80 14.69 -2.32
C ASN A 74 17.88 15.82 -1.85
N GLN A 75 16.62 15.51 -1.53
CA GLN A 75 15.66 16.47 -1.00
C GLN A 75 16.15 17.09 0.32
N ALA A 76 16.68 16.26 1.23
CA ALA A 76 17.25 16.76 2.49
C ALA A 76 18.48 17.63 2.25
N VAL A 77 19.36 17.27 1.30
CA VAL A 77 20.53 18.09 0.93
C VAL A 77 20.09 19.44 0.36
N LEU A 78 19.08 19.47 -0.50
CA LEU A 78 18.53 20.70 -1.07
C LEU A 78 17.92 21.60 0.02
N GLN A 79 17.20 21.03 0.98
CA GLN A 79 16.63 21.77 2.11
C GLN A 79 17.71 22.37 3.01
N ASP A 80 18.76 21.61 3.32
CA ASP A 80 19.90 22.11 4.10
C ASP A 80 20.67 23.20 3.36
N LEU A 81 20.83 23.04 2.04
CA LEU A 81 21.44 24.06 1.20
C LEU A 81 20.61 25.34 1.19
N ALA A 82 19.28 25.25 1.09
CA ALA A 82 18.40 26.42 1.18
C ALA A 82 18.53 27.15 2.52
N GLY A 83 18.69 26.41 3.63
CA GLY A 83 18.85 26.99 4.96
C GLY A 83 20.21 27.63 5.22
N THR A 84 21.25 27.22 4.48
CA THR A 84 22.64 27.67 4.70
C THR A 84 23.16 28.61 3.60
N TYR A 85 22.45 28.73 2.49
CA TYR A 85 22.91 29.50 1.33
C TYR A 85 22.92 31.01 1.61
N GLN A 86 24.07 31.63 1.36
CA GLN A 86 24.25 33.07 1.39
C GLN A 86 24.96 33.51 0.11
N ALA A 87 24.40 34.51 -0.57
CA ALA A 87 24.97 35.02 -1.82
C ALA A 87 26.39 35.58 -1.59
N SER A 88 27.37 34.97 -2.26
CA SER A 88 28.76 35.39 -2.23
C SER A 88 29.14 36.14 -3.52
N LEU A 89 30.34 36.73 -3.56
CA LEU A 89 30.91 37.34 -4.76
C LEU A 89 31.55 36.32 -5.70
N GLU A 90 31.76 35.08 -5.25
CA GLU A 90 32.39 34.00 -6.01
C GLU A 90 31.34 33.14 -6.70
N ASP A 91 31.62 32.74 -7.94
CA ASP A 91 30.78 31.83 -8.70
C ASP A 91 30.70 30.47 -7.99
N THR A 92 29.49 30.07 -7.60
CA THR A 92 29.25 28.80 -6.92
C THR A 92 28.85 27.74 -7.94
N ASP A 93 29.64 26.67 -8.07
CA ASP A 93 29.23 25.49 -8.83
C ASP A 93 28.28 24.62 -7.98
N PHE A 94 26.99 24.94 -8.07
CA PHE A 94 25.93 24.22 -7.37
C PHE A 94 25.89 22.74 -7.72
N ARG A 95 26.27 22.34 -8.94
CA ARG A 95 26.24 20.94 -9.35
C ARG A 95 27.31 20.15 -8.61
N ALA A 96 28.55 20.63 -8.62
CA ALA A 96 29.63 19.98 -7.90
C ALA A 96 29.39 19.94 -6.38
N LEU A 97 28.83 21.03 -5.82
CA LEU A 97 28.49 21.11 -4.41
C LEU A 97 27.39 20.11 -4.01
N LEU A 98 26.30 20.04 -4.78
CA LEU A 98 25.22 19.08 -4.54
C LEU A 98 25.70 17.64 -4.70
N ASP A 99 26.45 17.33 -5.76
CA ASP A 99 26.99 15.99 -5.99
C ASP A 99 27.91 15.55 -4.83
N LYS A 100 28.71 16.48 -4.29
CA LYS A 100 29.57 16.21 -3.13
C LYS A 100 28.75 15.94 -1.87
N LEU A 101 27.83 16.84 -1.52
CA LEU A 101 26.98 16.71 -0.32
C LEU A 101 26.11 15.44 -0.38
N LEU A 102 25.55 15.13 -1.55
CA LEU A 102 24.76 13.93 -1.77
C LEU A 102 25.61 12.67 -1.58
N LYS A 103 26.81 12.61 -2.16
CA LYS A 103 27.73 11.48 -1.98
C LYS A 103 28.12 11.29 -0.52
N GLU A 104 28.50 12.36 0.17
CA GLU A 104 28.87 12.31 1.59
C GLU A 104 27.70 11.79 2.44
N ARG A 105 26.48 12.29 2.19
CA ARG A 105 25.29 11.86 2.95
C ARG A 105 24.88 10.42 2.65
N LEU A 106 24.94 9.99 1.38
CA LEU A 106 24.66 8.59 1.00
C LEU A 106 25.70 7.61 1.58
N GLN A 107 26.96 8.04 1.76
CA GLN A 107 27.99 7.24 2.43
C GLN A 107 27.72 7.13 3.94
N GLN A 108 27.28 8.20 4.58
CA GLN A 108 26.92 8.20 6.01
C GLN A 108 25.65 7.38 6.30
N HIS A 109 24.68 7.45 5.39
CA HIS A 109 23.39 6.79 5.50
C HIS A 109 23.12 5.93 4.27
N PRO A 110 23.76 4.75 4.15
CA PRO A 110 23.51 3.85 3.02
C PRO A 110 22.12 3.22 3.13
N TYR A 111 21.49 2.98 1.97
CA TYR A 111 20.23 2.26 1.90
C TYR A 111 20.40 0.83 2.43
N ARG A 112 19.50 0.43 3.34
CA ARG A 112 19.45 -0.92 3.92
C ARG A 112 18.11 -1.56 3.58
N PRO A 113 18.07 -2.56 2.67
CA PRO A 113 16.83 -3.24 2.30
C PRO A 113 16.09 -3.87 3.49
N GLN A 114 16.82 -4.29 4.53
CA GLN A 114 16.27 -4.92 5.74
C GLN A 114 15.40 -3.98 6.57
N ASP A 115 15.66 -2.67 6.48
CA ASP A 115 14.91 -1.64 7.19
C ASP A 115 13.76 -1.08 6.33
N ASP A 116 13.67 -1.46 5.04
CA ASP A 116 12.63 -0.97 4.14
C ASP A 116 11.30 -1.67 4.43
N GLN A 117 10.38 -0.90 5.03
CA GLN A 117 9.03 -1.35 5.35
C GLN A 117 8.27 -1.87 4.11
N ARG A 118 8.49 -1.29 2.93
CA ARG A 118 7.80 -1.73 1.70
C ARG A 118 8.26 -3.11 1.25
N LEU A 119 9.53 -3.44 1.50
CA LEU A 119 10.06 -4.77 1.20
C LEU A 119 9.48 -5.81 2.15
N LYS A 120 9.28 -5.47 3.44
CA LYS A 120 8.62 -6.35 4.41
C LYS A 120 7.17 -6.60 4.01
N GLU A 121 6.43 -5.53 3.73
CA GLU A 121 5.05 -5.62 3.27
C GLU A 121 4.90 -6.45 2.00
N PHE A 122 5.84 -6.30 1.04
CA PHE A 122 5.87 -7.15 -0.15
C PHE A 122 6.03 -8.64 0.19
N GLN A 123 6.94 -8.97 1.10
CA GLN A 123 7.15 -10.36 1.54
C GLN A 123 5.91 -10.91 2.23
N ASP A 124 5.25 -10.11 3.06
CA ASP A 124 4.01 -10.50 3.74
C ASP A 124 2.86 -10.73 2.75
N VAL A 125 2.74 -9.90 1.71
CA VAL A 125 1.75 -10.07 0.62
C VAL A 125 1.93 -11.45 -0.03
N VAL A 126 3.16 -11.74 -0.45
CA VAL A 126 3.51 -12.99 -1.15
C VAL A 126 3.30 -14.20 -0.24
N ALA A 127 3.74 -14.13 1.02
CA ALA A 127 3.59 -15.22 1.97
C ALA A 127 2.10 -15.51 2.27
N GLY A 128 1.32 -14.47 2.51
CA GLY A 128 -0.11 -14.61 2.83
C GLY A 128 -0.96 -15.14 1.66
N ALA A 129 -0.49 -15.02 0.41
CA ALA A 129 -1.19 -15.61 -0.74
C ALA A 129 -1.04 -17.14 -0.79
N GLY A 130 0.06 -17.68 -0.26
CA GLY A 130 0.34 -19.12 -0.22
C GLY A 130 -0.44 -19.89 0.86
N SER A 131 -0.78 -19.24 1.98
CA SER A 131 -1.46 -19.87 3.12
C SER A 131 -2.99 -19.95 2.99
N GLN A 132 -3.62 -19.09 2.18
CA GLN A 132 -5.06 -19.14 1.93
C GLN A 132 -5.46 -20.12 0.81
N ALA A 133 -4.51 -20.83 0.20
CA ALA A 133 -4.74 -21.72 -0.93
C ALA A 133 -5.11 -23.17 -0.53
N PHE A 134 -5.29 -23.47 0.77
CA PHE A 134 -5.73 -24.77 1.27
C PHE A 134 -6.90 -24.59 2.23
N GLY A 135 -8.10 -24.38 1.68
CA GLY A 135 -9.35 -24.74 2.35
C GLY A 135 -9.84 -26.03 1.71
N ASP A 136 -9.62 -27.16 2.37
CA ASP A 136 -10.33 -28.40 2.05
C ASP A 136 -11.83 -28.13 2.14
N GLU A 137 -12.55 -28.50 1.09
CA GLU A 137 -13.96 -28.25 0.82
C GLU A 137 -14.88 -29.21 1.61
N ASP A 138 -14.45 -29.71 2.77
CA ASP A 138 -15.15 -30.75 3.55
C ASP A 138 -15.38 -30.34 5.01
N ASN A 139 -15.95 -29.15 5.25
CA ASN A 139 -16.62 -28.93 6.53
C ASN A 139 -17.84 -28.00 6.44
N LEU A 140 -18.91 -28.52 5.83
CA LEU A 140 -20.27 -28.13 6.18
C LEU A 140 -20.61 -28.81 7.51
N GLY A 141 -20.36 -28.11 8.61
CA GLY A 141 -20.72 -28.53 9.95
C GLY A 141 -20.74 -27.34 10.88
N ASP A 142 -21.93 -26.92 11.27
CA ASP A 142 -22.18 -25.85 12.25
C ASP A 142 -21.27 -26.00 13.47
N GLU A 143 -20.50 -24.96 13.80
CA GLU A 143 -20.11 -24.63 15.17
C GLU A 143 -19.50 -23.21 15.21
N ASP A 144 -20.17 -22.34 15.97
CA ASP A 144 -19.81 -20.98 16.36
C ASP A 144 -18.54 -20.98 17.23
N LEU A 145 -17.41 -21.29 16.62
CA LEU A 145 -16.08 -21.16 17.21
C LEU A 145 -15.28 -20.22 16.33
N LEU A 146 -15.03 -19.04 16.88
CA LEU A 146 -14.02 -18.06 16.48
C LEU A 146 -12.84 -18.76 15.80
N ILE A 147 -12.90 -18.84 14.47
CA ILE A 147 -11.71 -18.95 13.66
C ILE A 147 -10.92 -17.71 14.08
N GLU A 148 -9.86 -17.92 14.87
CA GLU A 148 -8.80 -16.94 15.09
C GLU A 148 -8.20 -16.66 13.72
N ASP A 149 -8.91 -15.83 13.00
CA ASP A 149 -8.71 -15.62 11.60
C ASP A 149 -7.45 -14.79 11.46
N THR A 150 -6.51 -15.33 10.71
CA THR A 150 -5.40 -14.58 10.11
C THR A 150 -5.84 -13.37 9.24
N ARG A 151 -7.12 -13.01 9.25
CA ARG A 151 -7.69 -11.82 8.61
C ARG A 151 -7.37 -10.61 9.50
N GLY A 152 -6.53 -9.69 9.02
CA GLY A 152 -6.00 -8.52 9.75
C GLY A 152 -7.02 -7.44 10.16
N TRP A 153 -8.29 -7.81 10.35
CA TRP A 153 -9.40 -6.93 10.74
C TRP A 153 -10.27 -7.59 11.82
N VAL A 154 -10.84 -6.77 12.70
CA VAL A 154 -11.43 -7.24 13.98
C VAL A 154 -12.85 -7.80 13.83
N ASN A 155 -13.61 -7.30 12.86
CA ASN A 155 -15.04 -7.58 12.74
C ASN A 155 -15.38 -8.35 11.46
N ALA A 156 -16.29 -9.33 11.53
CA ALA A 156 -16.79 -10.04 10.36
C ALA A 156 -17.74 -9.18 9.50
N LYS A 157 -18.57 -8.36 10.14
CA LYS A 157 -19.57 -7.47 9.51
C LYS A 157 -19.32 -6.01 9.84
N CYS A 158 -19.61 -5.11 8.92
CA CYS A 158 -19.60 -3.68 9.21
C CYS A 158 -20.63 -3.35 10.32
N PRO A 159 -20.22 -2.71 11.43
CA PRO A 159 -21.12 -2.41 12.55
C PRO A 159 -22.27 -1.45 12.21
N LEU A 160 -22.15 -0.71 11.10
CA LEU A 160 -23.12 0.30 10.68
C LEU A 160 -24.03 -0.19 9.54
N SER A 161 -23.46 -0.79 8.50
CA SER A 161 -24.25 -1.29 7.36
C SER A 161 -24.73 -2.73 7.52
N MET A 162 -24.19 -3.46 8.51
CA MET A 162 -24.43 -4.89 8.76
C MET A 162 -24.07 -5.83 7.59
N LYS A 163 -23.45 -5.31 6.53
CA LYS A 163 -22.91 -6.11 5.43
C LYS A 163 -21.64 -6.85 5.88
N GLU A 164 -21.39 -8.02 5.30
CA GLU A 164 -20.12 -8.73 5.48
C GLU A 164 -18.95 -7.86 5.02
N VAL A 165 -17.82 -7.93 5.71
CA VAL A 165 -16.63 -7.12 5.40
C VAL A 165 -16.14 -7.35 3.96
N LEU A 166 -16.24 -8.58 3.46
CA LEU A 166 -15.88 -8.92 2.09
C LEU A 166 -16.91 -8.43 1.05
N ASP A 167 -18.10 -8.01 1.46
CA ASP A 167 -19.16 -7.50 0.57
C ASP A 167 -19.23 -5.96 0.53
N LEU A 168 -18.42 -5.27 1.33
CA LEU A 168 -18.38 -3.80 1.37
C LEU A 168 -17.87 -3.20 0.06
N GLU A 169 -18.52 -2.15 -0.42
CA GLU A 169 -18.14 -1.53 -1.70
C GLU A 169 -16.85 -0.73 -1.56
N ASN A 170 -16.78 0.12 -0.54
CA ASN A 170 -15.63 0.94 -0.21
C ASN A 170 -15.23 0.69 1.26
N PRO A 171 -14.48 -0.39 1.55
CA PRO A 171 -14.11 -0.72 2.92
C PRO A 171 -13.03 0.25 3.43
N VAL A 172 -13.27 0.82 4.62
CA VAL A 172 -12.32 1.66 5.36
C VAL A 172 -12.07 1.09 6.74
N LYS A 173 -10.87 1.27 7.27
CA LYS A 173 -10.41 0.73 8.55
C LYS A 173 -9.97 1.86 9.48
N ASP A 174 -10.33 1.73 10.76
CA ASP A 174 -9.87 2.65 11.80
C ASP A 174 -8.51 2.25 12.39
N SER A 175 -8.07 2.99 13.40
CA SER A 175 -6.81 2.74 14.11
C SER A 175 -6.81 1.48 14.98
N LEU A 176 -7.98 0.96 15.34
CA LEU A 176 -8.15 -0.24 16.15
C LEU A 176 -8.34 -1.51 15.31
N GLY A 177 -8.51 -1.38 13.99
CA GLY A 177 -8.67 -2.48 13.06
C GLY A 177 -10.12 -2.84 12.74
N TYR A 178 -11.10 -2.01 13.13
CA TYR A 178 -12.49 -2.18 12.74
C TYR A 178 -12.72 -1.65 11.32
N VAL A 179 -13.44 -2.43 10.52
CA VAL A 179 -13.74 -2.15 9.12
C VAL A 179 -15.19 -1.70 8.93
N TYR A 180 -15.37 -0.65 8.14
CA TYR A 180 -16.65 -0.01 7.85
C TYR A 180 -16.88 0.17 6.35
N GLU A 181 -18.16 0.23 5.96
CA GLU A 181 -18.55 0.82 4.68
C GLU A 181 -18.31 2.33 4.72
N ARG A 182 -17.57 2.88 3.75
CA ARG A 182 -17.24 4.32 3.72
C ARG A 182 -18.49 5.19 3.76
N SER A 183 -19.51 4.89 2.98
CA SER A 183 -20.74 5.71 2.94
C SER A 183 -21.44 5.75 4.31
N SER A 184 -21.53 4.61 4.99
CA SER A 184 -22.19 4.49 6.30
C SER A 184 -21.40 5.18 7.42
N ILE A 185 -20.07 5.05 7.48
CA ILE A 185 -19.27 5.71 8.52
C ILE A 185 -19.20 7.22 8.31
N MET A 186 -19.16 7.68 7.05
CA MET A 186 -19.18 9.11 6.75
C MET A 186 -20.52 9.75 7.11
N GLU A 187 -21.64 9.02 6.93
CA GLU A 187 -22.95 9.44 7.43
C GLU A 187 -22.96 9.49 8.96
N TYR A 188 -22.40 8.47 9.63
CA TYR A 188 -22.33 8.40 11.08
C TYR A 188 -21.53 9.55 11.71
N LEU A 189 -20.41 9.94 11.08
CA LEU A 189 -19.56 11.03 11.53
C LEU A 189 -20.03 12.42 11.07
N ARG A 190 -21.10 12.49 10.25
CA ARG A 190 -21.61 13.75 9.71
C ARG A 190 -21.93 14.72 10.84
N GLY A 191 -21.44 15.95 10.71
CA GLY A 191 -21.64 17.01 11.71
C GLY A 191 -20.79 16.87 12.98
N HIS A 192 -19.91 15.87 13.06
CA HIS A 192 -19.05 15.61 14.22
C HIS A 192 -17.56 15.64 13.83
N PRO A 193 -17.01 16.82 13.49
CA PRO A 193 -15.64 16.94 12.98
C PRO A 193 -14.56 16.56 14.00
N HIS A 194 -14.89 16.61 15.29
CA HIS A 194 -13.99 16.20 16.38
C HIS A 194 -14.08 14.69 16.71
N GLY A 195 -14.89 13.96 15.95
CA GLY A 195 -15.13 12.53 16.12
C GLY A 195 -16.36 12.22 16.97
N LEU A 196 -16.84 10.99 16.82
CA LEU A 196 -18.00 10.46 17.54
C LEU A 196 -17.59 9.20 18.30
N LYS A 197 -18.39 8.79 19.29
CA LYS A 197 -18.17 7.54 20.03
C LYS A 197 -18.09 6.35 19.05
N HIS A 198 -17.24 5.39 19.35
CA HIS A 198 -17.16 4.16 18.57
C HIS A 198 -18.54 3.45 18.47
N PRO A 199 -18.97 2.98 17.29
CA PRO A 199 -20.26 2.34 17.10
C PRO A 199 -20.33 0.93 17.73
N CYS A 200 -19.19 0.28 17.93
CA CYS A 200 -19.14 -0.99 18.67
C CYS A 200 -19.22 -0.74 20.18
N ALA A 201 -20.12 -1.46 20.85
CA ALA A 201 -20.24 -1.44 22.30
C ALA A 201 -18.95 -1.89 22.99
N GLY A 202 -18.61 -1.27 24.12
CA GLY A 202 -17.43 -1.60 24.91
C GLY A 202 -16.11 -0.99 24.41
N VAL A 203 -16.09 -0.36 23.23
CA VAL A 203 -14.91 0.31 22.70
C VAL A 203 -14.90 1.78 23.15
N ASN A 204 -13.91 2.15 23.96
CA ASN A 204 -13.72 3.51 24.47
C ASN A 204 -12.78 4.32 23.55
N HIS A 205 -13.12 4.37 22.27
CA HIS A 205 -12.40 5.15 21.26
C HIS A 205 -13.35 6.13 20.58
N ASN A 206 -12.85 7.28 20.17
CA ASN A 206 -13.64 8.25 19.40
C ASN A 206 -13.17 8.20 17.95
N ILE A 207 -14.03 7.72 17.07
CA ILE A 207 -13.72 7.62 15.64
C ILE A 207 -13.77 9.00 15.00
N LYS A 208 -12.74 9.33 14.23
CA LYS A 208 -12.60 10.55 13.43
C LYS A 208 -12.43 10.20 11.96
N GLU A 209 -12.95 11.06 11.08
CA GLU A 209 -12.79 10.87 9.63
C GLU A 209 -11.31 10.80 9.22
N ALA A 210 -10.46 11.63 9.81
CA ALA A 210 -9.03 11.70 9.50
C ALA A 210 -8.22 10.43 9.84
N GLU A 211 -8.75 9.53 10.67
CA GLU A 211 -8.06 8.29 11.03
C GLU A 211 -8.47 7.10 10.15
N LEU A 212 -9.56 7.25 9.38
CA LEU A 212 -10.05 6.20 8.50
C LEU A 212 -9.13 6.07 7.29
N LYS A 213 -8.58 4.88 7.11
CA LYS A 213 -7.75 4.53 5.95
C LYS A 213 -8.47 3.52 5.08
N PRO A 214 -8.18 3.44 3.76
CA PRO A 214 -8.62 2.30 2.96
C PRO A 214 -8.21 0.99 3.62
N ALA A 215 -9.13 0.03 3.70
CA ALA A 215 -8.86 -1.29 4.28
C ALA A 215 -8.14 -2.17 3.23
N GLU A 216 -6.87 -1.87 2.97
CA GLU A 216 -6.05 -2.52 1.93
C GLU A 216 -6.02 -4.05 2.05
N ASP A 217 -6.03 -4.57 3.27
CA ASP A 217 -6.12 -6.00 3.59
C ASP A 217 -7.44 -6.62 3.16
N VAL A 218 -8.56 -5.94 3.39
CA VAL A 218 -9.90 -6.38 2.94
C VAL A 218 -9.99 -6.30 1.41
N ILE A 219 -9.51 -5.21 0.81
CA ILE A 219 -9.47 -5.04 -0.65
C ILE A 219 -8.67 -6.17 -1.30
N ARG A 220 -7.52 -6.52 -0.70
CA ARG A 220 -6.68 -7.65 -1.13
C ARG A 220 -7.40 -8.99 -0.98
N ALA A 221 -8.06 -9.23 0.16
CA ALA A 221 -8.82 -10.47 0.37
C ALA A 221 -9.97 -10.62 -0.63
N LYS A 222 -10.73 -9.55 -0.90
CA LYS A 222 -11.78 -9.54 -1.93
C LYS A 222 -11.22 -9.86 -3.32
N ARG A 223 -10.06 -9.29 -3.65
CA ARG A 223 -9.38 -9.56 -4.92
C ARG A 223 -8.97 -11.03 -5.04
N ARG A 224 -8.38 -11.60 -3.98
CA ARG A 224 -8.01 -13.02 -3.92
C ARG A 224 -9.20 -13.94 -4.12
N GLN A 225 -10.29 -13.70 -3.40
CA GLN A 225 -11.53 -14.49 -3.51
C GLN A 225 -12.08 -14.47 -4.94
N ARG A 226 -12.15 -13.29 -5.59
CA ARG A 226 -12.60 -13.18 -6.98
C ARG A 226 -11.70 -13.92 -7.96
N LEU A 227 -10.38 -13.85 -7.77
CA LEU A 227 -9.45 -14.55 -8.64
C LEU A 227 -9.57 -16.08 -8.49
N GLN A 228 -9.74 -16.56 -7.25
CA GLN A 228 -9.92 -17.98 -6.96
C GLN A 228 -11.23 -18.51 -7.56
N GLN A 229 -12.34 -17.77 -7.43
CA GLN A 229 -13.61 -18.10 -8.08
C GLN A 229 -13.44 -18.21 -9.61
N ALA A 230 -12.75 -17.23 -10.22
CA ALA A 230 -12.47 -17.26 -11.66
C ALA A 230 -11.57 -18.43 -12.10
N MET A 231 -10.69 -18.93 -11.23
CA MET A 231 -9.87 -20.11 -11.50
C MET A 231 -10.61 -21.43 -11.24
N GLY A 232 -11.55 -21.46 -10.28
CA GLY A 232 -12.38 -22.62 -9.94
C GLY A 232 -13.44 -22.93 -10.99
N ASP A 233 -14.08 -21.90 -11.57
CA ASP A 233 -15.08 -22.05 -12.63
C ASP A 233 -14.52 -22.62 -13.95
N GLY A 234 -13.20 -22.77 -14.07
CA GLY A 234 -12.56 -23.45 -15.20
C GLY A 234 -12.60 -24.99 -15.13
N LYS A 235 -13.21 -25.57 -14.09
CA LYS A 235 -13.20 -27.01 -13.81
C LYS A 235 -14.58 -27.63 -13.60
N GLU A 236 -15.64 -27.08 -14.19
CA GLU A 236 -16.91 -27.79 -14.35
C GLU A 236 -17.39 -27.73 -15.79
N GLY A 237 -17.09 -28.78 -16.55
CA GLY A 237 -17.45 -28.86 -17.96
C GLY A 237 -17.03 -30.16 -18.63
N THR A 238 -17.56 -31.29 -18.17
CA THR A 238 -17.88 -32.46 -19.02
C THR A 238 -18.65 -33.49 -18.17
N ASN A 239 -19.95 -33.27 -18.01
CA ASN A 239 -20.90 -34.36 -17.78
C ASN A 239 -22.14 -34.11 -18.65
N GLY A 240 -22.21 -34.92 -19.70
CA GLY A 240 -23.22 -34.99 -20.75
C GLY A 240 -22.55 -35.68 -21.93
N ASP A 241 -23.05 -36.75 -22.54
CA ASP A 241 -24.32 -37.47 -22.43
C ASP A 241 -24.16 -38.74 -23.33
N GLY A 242 -24.89 -39.82 -23.05
CA GLY A 242 -25.36 -40.75 -24.09
C GLY A 242 -24.63 -42.08 -24.42
N ASN A 243 -25.37 -43.17 -24.15
CA ASN A 243 -25.46 -44.49 -24.83
C ASN A 243 -24.40 -45.59 -24.63
N ASP A 244 -24.79 -46.74 -24.07
CA ASP A 244 -25.61 -47.77 -24.77
C ASP A 244 -26.02 -48.91 -23.81
N ASP A 245 -27.34 -49.05 -23.61
CA ASP A 245 -27.95 -50.28 -23.10
C ASP A 245 -27.90 -51.34 -24.21
N ASN A 246 -27.17 -52.43 -23.98
CA ASN A 246 -27.27 -53.65 -24.78
C ASN A 246 -28.00 -54.70 -23.94
N VAL A 247 -29.32 -54.75 -24.12
CA VAL A 247 -30.18 -55.83 -23.64
C VAL A 247 -29.93 -57.05 -24.52
N VAL A 248 -29.37 -58.10 -23.92
CA VAL A 248 -29.33 -59.46 -24.48
C VAL A 248 -30.66 -60.13 -24.13
N ASP A 249 -31.55 -60.30 -25.10
CA ASP A 249 -32.65 -61.26 -24.99
C ASP A 249 -32.20 -62.63 -25.53
N VAL A 250 -32.53 -63.65 -24.75
CA VAL A 250 -32.27 -65.10 -24.94
C VAL A 250 -33.42 -65.75 -25.70
#